data_AF-A0A8B9MLU4-F1
#
_entry.id   AF-A0A8B9MLU4-F1
#
_cell.length_a   1.000
_cell.length_b   1.000
_cell.length_c   1.000
_cell.angle_alpha   90.00
_cell.angle_beta   90.00
_cell.angle_gamma   90.00
#
_symmetry.space_group_name_H-M   'P 1'
#
loop_
_entity.id
_entity.type
_entity.pdbx_description
1 polymer ?
#
loop_
_entity_poly.entity_id
_entity_poly.type
_entity_poly.pdbx_seq_one_letter_code
_entity_poly.pdbx_strand_id
1 'polypeptide(L)'
;MEGQSQPAGSSLEELPQQINGISLEKVQQYYRKLRTFYLERSNLPTDSNTTAVKIDQLIRPINAMDELCRLMKSFINTKPTQSGYSSSNTSGAGLLPISSELCYRLGACQITMCGTGMQRSTLSVSLEQAAILARSHGLLPKCIMQATDIMRKQGPRVEISAKNLKVMDQMPQCAPR
;
A
#
# COMPACT_ATOMS: atom_id res chain seq x y z
N MET A 1 -36.23 -15.55 -33.38
CA MET A 1 -35.44 -14.31 -33.33
C MET A 1 -34.86 -14.20 -31.94
N GLU A 2 -33.53 -14.25 -31.88
CA GLU A 2 -32.72 -14.44 -30.68
C GLU A 2 -32.84 -13.25 -29.72
N GLY A 3 -33.35 -13.50 -28.52
CA GLY A 3 -33.16 -12.62 -27.38
C GLY A 3 -31.83 -12.97 -26.73
N GLN A 4 -30.76 -12.34 -27.19
CA GLN A 4 -29.43 -12.50 -26.61
C GLN A 4 -29.45 -11.91 -25.19
N SER A 5 -29.59 -12.80 -24.21
CA SER A 5 -29.58 -12.46 -22.79
C SER A 5 -28.17 -11.98 -22.44
N GLN A 6 -28.00 -10.69 -22.20
CA GLN A 6 -26.78 -10.20 -21.54
C GLN A 6 -26.64 -10.94 -20.21
N PRO A 7 -25.47 -11.52 -19.89
CA PRO A 7 -25.29 -12.18 -18.60
C PRO A 7 -25.36 -11.10 -17.51
N ALA A 8 -26.36 -11.26 -16.65
CA ALA A 8 -26.56 -10.45 -15.46
C ALA A 8 -25.33 -10.56 -14.54
N GLY A 9 -24.73 -9.40 -14.20
CA GLY A 9 -23.93 -9.24 -12.98
C GLY A 9 -22.51 -9.78 -12.99
N SER A 10 -21.62 -9.31 -13.87
CA SER A 10 -20.21 -9.21 -13.48
C SER A 10 -20.13 -8.21 -12.34
N SER A 11 -19.81 -8.68 -11.13
CA SER A 11 -20.04 -7.90 -9.91
C SER A 11 -19.13 -6.67 -9.87
N LEU A 12 -19.66 -5.53 -9.42
CA LEU A 12 -18.92 -4.25 -9.29
C LEU A 12 -17.65 -4.40 -8.41
N GLU A 13 -17.58 -5.44 -7.57
CA GLU A 13 -16.42 -5.79 -6.75
C GLU A 13 -15.31 -6.56 -7.49
N GLU A 14 -15.60 -7.20 -8.62
CA GLU A 14 -14.59 -7.97 -9.37
C GLU A 14 -13.58 -7.06 -10.08
N LEU A 15 -14.02 -5.89 -10.59
CA LEU A 15 -13.16 -5.00 -11.36
C LEU A 15 -12.02 -4.39 -10.51
N PRO A 16 -12.25 -3.81 -9.32
CA PRO A 16 -11.18 -3.36 -8.45
C PRO A 16 -10.20 -4.48 -8.09
N GLN A 17 -10.70 -5.69 -7.87
CA GLN A 17 -9.88 -6.84 -7.55
C GLN A 17 -8.97 -7.26 -8.72
N GLN A 18 -9.52 -7.28 -9.93
CA GLN A 18 -8.77 -7.55 -11.16
C GLN A 18 -7.68 -6.49 -11.41
N ILE A 19 -8.01 -5.20 -11.21
CA ILE A 19 -7.05 -4.10 -11.34
C ILE A 19 -5.92 -4.26 -10.33
N ASN A 20 -6.23 -4.62 -9.08
CA ASN A 20 -5.23 -4.87 -8.05
C ASN A 20 -4.34 -6.07 -8.39
N GLY A 21 -4.91 -7.14 -8.96
CA GLY A 21 -4.16 -8.30 -9.47
C GLY A 21 -3.14 -7.92 -10.55
N ILE A 22 -3.59 -7.21 -11.59
CA ILE A 22 -2.71 -6.73 -12.68
C ILE A 22 -1.64 -5.77 -12.14
N SER A 23 -2.00 -4.90 -11.20
CA SER A 23 -1.06 -3.95 -10.57
C SER A 23 0.03 -4.69 -9.78
N LEU A 24 -0.34 -5.72 -9.03
CA LEU A 24 0.59 -6.55 -8.28
C LEU A 24 1.58 -7.28 -9.19
N GLU A 25 1.14 -7.80 -10.34
CA GLU A 25 2.03 -8.42 -11.32
C GLU A 25 3.09 -7.44 -11.84
N LYS A 26 2.68 -6.21 -12.16
CA LYS A 26 3.60 -5.15 -12.60
C LYS A 26 4.60 -4.77 -11.51
N VAL A 27 4.15 -4.64 -10.27
CA VAL A 27 5.03 -4.36 -9.12
C VAL A 27 6.03 -5.50 -8.90
N GLN A 28 5.58 -6.76 -8.99
CA GLN A 28 6.46 -7.93 -8.88
C GLN A 28 7.45 -8.04 -10.03
N GLN A 29 7.05 -7.66 -11.24
CA GLN A 29 7.97 -7.58 -12.38
C GLN A 29 9.05 -6.51 -12.14
N TYR A 30 8.68 -5.33 -11.64
CA TYR A 30 9.63 -4.29 -11.29
C TYR A 30 10.57 -4.75 -10.16
N TYR A 31 10.03 -5.36 -9.10
CA TYR A 31 10.82 -5.90 -8.01
C TYR A 31 11.83 -6.95 -8.48
N ARG A 32 11.43 -7.87 -9.38
CA ARG A 32 12.37 -8.85 -9.98
C ARG A 32 13.53 -8.15 -10.71
N LYS A 33 13.24 -7.13 -11.51
CA LYS A 33 14.28 -6.34 -12.20
C LYS A 33 15.22 -5.65 -11.21
N LEU A 34 14.65 -5.04 -10.16
CA LEU A 34 15.41 -4.37 -9.12
C LEU A 34 16.31 -5.35 -8.34
N ARG A 35 15.80 -6.53 -8.02
CA ARG A 35 16.55 -7.61 -7.37
C ARG A 35 17.72 -8.06 -8.24
N THR A 36 17.48 -8.31 -9.52
CA THR A 36 18.55 -8.65 -10.49
C THR A 36 19.61 -7.54 -10.54
N PHE A 37 19.20 -6.28 -10.65
CA PHE A 37 20.12 -5.14 -10.66
C PHE A 37 21.02 -5.09 -9.41
N TYR A 38 20.45 -5.25 -8.21
CA TYR A 38 21.25 -5.22 -6.98
C TYR A 38 22.20 -6.41 -6.86
N LEU A 39 21.78 -7.61 -7.28
CA LEU A 39 22.62 -8.81 -7.26
C LEU A 39 23.77 -8.70 -8.28
N GLU A 40 23.50 -8.25 -9.50
CA GLU A 40 24.53 -7.97 -10.51
C GLU A 40 25.54 -6.94 -10.00
N ARG A 41 25.05 -5.87 -9.36
CA ARG A 41 25.92 -4.84 -8.77
C ARG A 41 26.77 -5.37 -7.60
N SER A 42 26.27 -6.34 -6.84
CA SER A 42 27.07 -7.01 -5.79
C SER A 42 28.13 -7.96 -6.35
N ASN A 43 27.96 -8.45 -7.59
CA ASN A 43 28.92 -9.32 -8.28
C ASN A 43 30.04 -8.55 -9.01
N LEU A 44 30.04 -7.22 -8.97
CA LEU A 44 31.12 -6.40 -9.55
C LEU A 44 32.45 -6.65 -8.81
N PRO A 45 33.61 -6.71 -9.51
CA PRO A 45 34.91 -6.97 -8.90
C PRO A 45 35.17 -5.99 -7.76
N THR A 46 35.14 -6.51 -6.53
CA THR A 46 35.51 -5.81 -5.29
C THR A 46 36.29 -6.80 -4.44
N ASP A 47 37.08 -6.31 -3.48
CA ASP A 47 37.75 -7.18 -2.49
C ASP A 47 36.72 -8.12 -1.83
N SER A 48 37.10 -9.38 -1.61
CA SER A 48 36.21 -10.45 -1.11
C SER A 48 35.47 -10.08 0.18
N ASN A 49 36.13 -9.38 1.11
CA ASN A 49 35.52 -8.87 2.35
C ASN A 49 34.43 -7.82 2.08
N THR A 50 34.64 -6.94 1.10
CA THR A 50 33.70 -5.87 0.73
C THR A 50 32.47 -6.45 0.02
N THR A 51 32.65 -7.50 -0.79
CA THR A 51 31.57 -8.23 -1.44
C THR A 51 30.65 -8.92 -0.43
N ALA A 52 31.21 -9.58 0.59
CA ALA A 52 30.42 -10.23 1.65
C ALA A 52 29.57 -9.22 2.44
N VAL A 53 30.13 -8.06 2.80
CA VAL A 53 29.39 -6.99 3.50
C VAL A 53 28.26 -6.41 2.64
N LYS A 54 28.50 -6.18 1.35
CA LYS A 54 27.47 -5.71 0.41
C LYS A 54 26.31 -6.71 0.30
N ILE A 55 26.61 -8.00 0.26
CA ILE A 55 25.59 -9.06 0.20
C ILE A 55 24.78 -9.08 1.50
N ASP A 56 25.43 -9.08 2.66
CA ASP A 56 24.74 -9.10 3.97
C ASP A 56 23.78 -7.90 4.14
N GLN A 57 24.22 -6.71 3.74
CA GLN A 57 23.40 -5.50 3.74
C GLN A 57 22.19 -5.58 2.78
N LEU A 58 22.26 -6.41 1.73
CA LEU A 58 21.17 -6.59 0.76
C LEU A 58 20.19 -7.70 1.15
N ILE A 59 20.63 -8.74 1.87
CA ILE A 59 19.78 -9.89 2.22
C ILE A 59 18.57 -9.44 3.05
N ARG A 60 18.77 -8.64 4.09
CA ARG A 60 17.68 -8.23 4.99
C ARG A 60 16.62 -7.38 4.27
N PRO A 61 16.98 -6.35 3.47
CA PRO A 61 16.02 -5.65 2.62
C PRO A 61 15.28 -6.56 1.64
N ILE A 62 15.97 -7.47 0.94
CA ILE A 62 15.35 -8.39 -0.03
C ILE A 62 14.32 -9.30 0.66
N ASN A 63 14.66 -9.87 1.82
CA ASN A 63 13.73 -10.74 2.56
C ASN A 63 12.47 -9.97 3.02
N ALA A 64 12.63 -8.71 3.46
CA ALA A 64 11.50 -7.87 3.83
C ALA A 64 10.59 -7.57 2.60
N MET A 65 11.19 -7.38 1.42
CA MET A 65 10.46 -7.17 0.17
C MET A 65 9.70 -8.42 -0.28
N ASP A 66 10.30 -9.60 -0.16
CA ASP A 66 9.67 -10.87 -0.47
C ASP A 66 8.44 -11.10 0.42
N GLU A 67 8.56 -10.80 1.71
CA GLU A 67 7.45 -10.93 2.66
C GLU A 67 6.31 -9.94 2.38
N LEU A 68 6.62 -8.68 2.04
CA LEU A 68 5.62 -7.70 1.62
C LEU A 68 4.91 -8.13 0.33
N CYS A 69 5.64 -8.69 -0.64
CA CYS A 69 5.03 -9.24 -1.85
C CYS A 69 4.11 -10.43 -1.56
N ARG A 70 4.47 -11.29 -0.60
CA ARG A 70 3.65 -12.41 -0.12
C ARG A 70 2.37 -11.91 0.55
N LEU A 71 2.48 -10.91 1.42
CA LEU A 71 1.33 -10.29 2.07
C LEU A 71 0.39 -9.64 1.05
N MET A 72 0.90 -8.84 0.10
CA MET A 72 0.08 -8.26 -0.97
C MET A 72 -0.67 -9.32 -1.77
N LYS A 73 0.02 -10.42 -2.15
CA LYS A 73 -0.62 -11.58 -2.81
C LYS A 73 -1.76 -12.14 -1.97
N SER A 74 -1.56 -12.30 -0.66
CA SER A 74 -2.58 -12.83 0.25
C SER A 74 -3.82 -11.94 0.31
N PHE A 75 -3.65 -10.62 0.39
CA PHE A 75 -4.76 -9.66 0.40
C PHE A 75 -5.49 -9.57 -0.94
N ILE A 76 -4.80 -9.83 -2.06
CA ILE A 76 -5.39 -9.75 -3.40
C ILE A 76 -6.02 -11.09 -3.84
N ASN A 77 -5.55 -12.23 -3.32
CA ASN A 77 -6.08 -13.54 -3.72
C ASN A 77 -7.13 -14.11 -2.76
N THR A 78 -7.41 -13.42 -1.65
CA THR A 78 -8.50 -13.81 -0.74
C THR A 78 -9.84 -13.55 -1.43
N LYS A 79 -10.50 -14.62 -1.89
CA LYS A 79 -11.89 -14.53 -2.39
C LYS A 79 -12.79 -14.02 -1.26
N PRO A 80 -13.71 -13.06 -1.52
CA PRO A 80 -14.73 -12.71 -0.54
C PRO A 80 -15.55 -13.95 -0.25
N THR A 81 -15.44 -14.47 0.97
CA THR A 81 -16.19 -15.64 1.40
C THR A 81 -17.65 -15.24 1.54
N GLN A 82 -18.54 -15.87 0.77
CA GLN A 82 -19.99 -15.79 0.98
C GLN A 82 -20.32 -16.49 2.31
N SER A 83 -20.24 -15.77 3.42
CA SER A 83 -20.83 -16.24 4.67
C SER A 83 -21.21 -15.04 5.52
N GLY A 84 -22.52 -14.90 5.76
CA GLY A 84 -23.06 -13.96 6.73
C GLY A 84 -22.38 -14.15 8.09
N TYR A 85 -22.28 -13.05 8.84
CA TYR A 85 -21.50 -12.86 10.08
C TYR A 85 -20.05 -12.42 9.85
N SER A 86 -19.93 -11.09 9.71
CA SER A 86 -18.86 -10.24 10.26
C SER A 86 -17.41 -10.75 10.20
N SER A 87 -16.74 -10.60 9.05
CA SER A 87 -15.30 -10.24 9.05
C SER A 87 -14.73 -9.60 7.76
N SER A 88 -15.42 -9.61 6.60
CA SER A 88 -14.75 -9.36 5.31
C SER A 88 -14.81 -7.96 4.71
N ASN A 89 -15.39 -6.94 5.36
CA ASN A 89 -15.32 -5.55 4.84
C ASN A 89 -13.99 -4.84 5.18
N THR A 90 -13.08 -5.52 5.88
CA THR A 90 -11.81 -4.94 6.38
C THR A 90 -10.58 -5.33 5.55
N SER A 91 -10.69 -6.34 4.68
CA SER A 91 -9.56 -6.88 3.91
C SER A 91 -8.94 -5.86 2.93
N GLY A 92 -9.77 -4.98 2.35
CA GLY A 92 -9.28 -3.94 1.43
C GLY A 92 -8.51 -2.81 2.11
N ALA A 93 -8.87 -2.44 3.34
CA ALA A 93 -8.20 -1.36 4.06
C ALA A 93 -6.79 -1.79 4.55
N GLY A 94 -6.62 -3.06 4.90
CA GLY A 94 -5.32 -3.64 5.26
C GLY A 94 -4.33 -3.70 4.09
N LEU A 95 -4.79 -3.69 2.85
CA LEU A 95 -3.93 -3.65 1.67
C LEU A 95 -3.15 -2.33 1.55
N LEU A 96 -3.78 -1.20 1.91
CA LEU A 96 -3.19 0.14 1.77
C LEU A 96 -1.83 0.30 2.48
N PRO A 97 -1.70 0.03 3.79
CA PRO A 97 -0.41 0.19 4.48
C PRO A 97 0.66 -0.75 3.91
N ILE A 98 0.30 -1.99 3.56
CA ILE A 98 1.24 -2.97 2.98
C ILE A 98 1.72 -2.52 1.59
N SER A 99 0.80 -2.05 0.74
CA SER A 99 1.14 -1.52 -0.58
C SER A 99 2.03 -0.29 -0.50
N SER A 100 1.74 0.63 0.44
CA SER A 100 2.57 1.82 0.64
C SER A 100 3.97 1.47 1.13
N GLU A 101 4.10 0.51 2.05
CA GLU A 101 5.40 0.06 2.52
C GLU A 101 6.22 -0.62 1.42
N LEU A 102 5.58 -1.47 0.61
CA LEU A 102 6.24 -2.12 -0.52
C LEU A 102 6.75 -1.08 -1.52
N CYS A 103 5.89 -0.15 -1.94
CA CYS A 103 6.25 0.90 -2.89
C CYS A 103 7.34 1.84 -2.34
N TYR A 104 7.28 2.20 -1.06
CA TYR A 104 8.31 3.01 -0.41
C TYR A 104 9.68 2.32 -0.45
N ARG A 105 9.75 1.02 -0.10
CA ARG A 105 11.00 0.26 -0.12
C ARG A 105 11.53 -0.02 -1.52
N LEU A 106 10.66 -0.04 -2.53
CA LEU A 106 11.05 -0.11 -3.95
C LEU A 106 11.67 1.20 -4.47
N GLY A 107 11.56 2.31 -3.73
CA GLY A 107 11.92 3.63 -4.23
C GLY A 107 10.95 4.17 -5.28
N ALA A 108 9.68 3.76 -5.22
CA ALA A 108 8.65 4.21 -6.15
C ALA A 108 8.11 5.60 -5.79
N CYS A 109 7.60 6.33 -6.79
CA CYS A 109 6.76 7.49 -6.58
C CYS A 109 5.36 7.04 -6.15
N GLN A 110 4.84 7.60 -5.05
CA GLN A 110 3.57 7.20 -4.47
C GLN A 110 2.54 8.32 -4.63
N ILE A 111 1.39 7.98 -5.21
CA ILE A 111 0.26 8.91 -5.39
C ILE A 111 -0.96 8.33 -4.70
N THR A 112 -1.49 9.05 -3.72
CA THR A 112 -2.73 8.68 -3.04
C THR A 112 -3.91 9.43 -3.68
N MET A 113 -4.90 8.70 -4.18
CA MET A 113 -6.09 9.27 -4.80
C MET A 113 -7.38 8.74 -4.18
N CYS A 114 -8.41 9.59 -4.15
CA CYS A 114 -9.78 9.21 -3.84
C CYS A 114 -10.73 10.22 -4.51
N GLY A 115 -12.04 9.96 -4.51
CA GLY A 115 -13.01 10.77 -5.27
C GLY A 115 -13.01 12.28 -4.97
N THR A 116 -12.64 12.69 -3.75
CA THR A 116 -12.63 14.11 -3.31
C THR A 116 -11.23 14.64 -3.01
N GLY A 117 -10.24 13.76 -2.85
CA GLY A 117 -8.90 14.13 -2.36
C GLY A 117 -8.85 14.61 -0.91
N MET A 118 -9.97 14.59 -0.19
CA MET A 118 -10.11 15.18 1.15
C MET A 118 -9.94 14.12 2.26
N GLN A 119 -11.01 13.56 2.81
CA GLN A 119 -10.95 12.79 4.07
C GLN A 119 -10.19 11.46 3.91
N ARG A 120 -10.54 10.63 2.92
CA ARG A 120 -9.86 9.34 2.66
C ARG A 120 -8.39 9.50 2.30
N SER A 121 -8.06 10.49 1.47
CA SER A 121 -6.66 10.77 1.13
C SER A 121 -5.89 11.27 2.34
N THR A 122 -6.50 12.10 3.19
CA THR A 122 -5.85 12.59 4.42
C THR A 122 -5.59 11.47 5.41
N LEU A 123 -6.53 10.53 5.57
CA LEU A 123 -6.31 9.33 6.38
C LEU A 123 -5.13 8.50 5.87
N SER A 124 -5.15 8.14 4.58
CA SER A 124 -4.13 7.29 3.97
C SER A 124 -2.74 7.95 4.02
N VAL A 125 -2.64 9.23 3.63
CA VAL A 125 -1.38 9.98 3.65
C VAL A 125 -0.84 10.12 5.08
N SER A 126 -1.68 10.48 6.06
CA SER A 126 -1.20 10.67 7.43
C SER A 126 -0.70 9.36 8.04
N LEU A 127 -1.38 8.24 7.76
CA LEU A 127 -0.95 6.91 8.19
C LEU A 127 0.38 6.51 7.55
N GLU A 128 0.52 6.71 6.24
CA GLU A 128 1.76 6.43 5.51
C GLU A 128 2.93 7.26 6.06
N GLN A 129 2.74 8.57 6.27
CA GLN A 129 3.79 9.45 6.79
C GLN A 129 4.21 9.05 8.20
N ALA A 130 3.27 8.75 9.09
CA ALA A 130 3.59 8.28 10.44
C ALA A 130 4.34 6.93 10.41
N ALA A 131 3.96 6.02 9.51
CA ALA A 131 4.66 4.74 9.32
C ALA A 131 6.09 4.94 8.80
N ILE A 132 6.30 5.86 7.85
CA ILE A 132 7.63 6.23 7.35
C ILE A 132 8.49 6.81 8.47
N LEU A 133 7.94 7.72 9.28
CA LEU A 133 8.65 8.29 10.43
C LEU A 133 9.10 7.21 11.41
N ALA A 134 8.23 6.24 11.70
CA ALA A 134 8.56 5.15 12.64
C ALA A 134 9.58 4.18 12.06
N ARG A 135 9.48 3.86 10.76
CA ARG A 135 10.33 2.89 10.09
C ARG A 135 11.72 3.43 9.77
N SER A 136 11.81 4.70 9.36
CA SER A 136 13.02 5.28 8.77
C SER A 136 13.63 6.43 9.59
N HIS A 137 12.87 7.07 10.48
CA HIS A 137 13.29 8.31 11.16
C HIS A 137 13.19 8.26 12.70
N GLY A 138 12.98 7.07 13.27
CA GLY A 138 13.07 6.88 14.73
C GLY A 138 11.86 7.35 15.54
N LEU A 139 10.70 7.59 14.91
CA LEU A 139 9.46 7.77 15.68
C LEU A 139 9.14 6.49 16.46
N LEU A 140 8.87 6.63 17.75
CA LEU A 140 8.53 5.48 18.60
C LEU A 140 7.25 4.80 18.09
N PRO A 141 7.21 3.46 17.99
CA PRO A 141 6.03 2.74 17.48
C PRO A 141 4.72 3.08 18.23
N LYS A 142 4.81 3.28 19.54
CA LYS A 142 3.66 3.70 20.39
C LYS A 142 3.08 5.07 20.02
N CYS A 143 3.84 5.90 19.31
CA CYS A 143 3.45 7.24 18.90
C CYS A 143 2.88 7.29 17.47
N ILE A 144 2.85 6.19 16.71
CA ILE A 144 2.36 6.18 15.31
C ILE A 144 0.93 6.72 15.23
N MET A 145 0.01 6.18 16.02
CA MET A 145 -1.39 6.62 16.01
C MET A 145 -1.53 8.09 16.44
N GLN A 146 -0.75 8.51 17.44
CA GLN A 146 -0.74 9.90 17.90
C GLN A 146 -0.26 10.85 16.79
N ALA A 147 0.82 10.50 16.10
CA ALA A 147 1.36 11.29 14.99
C ALA A 147 0.35 11.38 13.83
N THR A 148 -0.25 10.25 13.45
CA THR A 148 -1.32 10.19 12.43
C THR A 148 -2.48 11.13 12.79
N ASP A 149 -2.94 11.10 14.05
CA ASP A 149 -4.07 11.93 14.49
C ASP A 149 -3.72 13.43 14.53
N ILE A 150 -2.50 13.79 14.93
CA ILE A 150 -2.02 15.17 14.90
C ILE A 150 -1.96 15.67 13.46
N MET A 151 -1.34 14.91 12.54
CA MET A 151 -1.26 15.28 11.12
C MET A 151 -2.66 15.46 10.49
N ARG A 152 -3.63 14.63 10.88
CA ARG A 152 -4.98 14.70 10.35
C ARG A 152 -5.77 15.90 10.86
N LYS A 153 -5.66 16.23 12.15
CA LYS A 153 -6.48 17.26 12.81
C LYS A 153 -5.85 18.65 12.80
N GLN A 154 -4.53 18.72 12.79
CA GLN A 154 -3.75 19.96 12.94
C GLN A 154 -2.65 20.09 11.89
N GLY A 155 -2.45 19.09 11.03
CA GLY A 155 -1.45 19.13 9.98
C GLY A 155 -1.91 19.88 8.72
N PRO A 156 -1.04 19.99 7.70
CA PRO A 156 -1.24 20.89 6.56
C PRO A 156 -2.46 20.55 5.69
N ARG A 157 -2.90 19.29 5.70
CA ARG A 157 -4.04 18.85 4.87
C ARG A 157 -5.39 19.41 5.34
N VAL A 158 -5.49 19.99 6.54
CA VAL A 158 -6.70 20.71 6.98
C VAL A 158 -7.05 21.88 6.07
N GLU A 159 -6.04 22.49 5.43
CA GLU A 159 -6.24 23.55 4.44
C GLU A 159 -6.99 23.08 3.20
N ILE A 160 -6.86 21.80 2.81
CA ILE A 160 -7.58 21.25 1.67
C ILE A 160 -9.08 21.27 1.97
N SER A 161 -9.47 20.93 3.20
CA SER A 161 -10.87 21.04 3.64
C SER A 161 -11.34 22.49 3.65
N ALA A 162 -10.52 23.42 4.13
CA ALA A 162 -10.85 24.85 4.13
C ALA A 162 -11.01 25.44 2.71
N LYS A 163 -10.23 24.95 1.73
CA LYS A 163 -10.31 25.39 0.32
C LYS A 163 -11.49 24.76 -0.43
N ASN A 164 -12.04 23.64 0.06
CA ASN A 164 -13.07 22.85 -0.61
C ASN A 164 -14.38 22.72 0.19
N LEU A 165 -14.78 23.76 0.94
CA LEU A 165 -15.97 23.75 1.82
C LEU A 165 -17.30 23.37 1.14
N LYS A 166 -17.40 23.53 -0.18
CA LYS A 166 -18.59 23.19 -0.96
C LYS A 166 -18.70 21.69 -1.28
N VAL A 167 -17.63 20.92 -1.07
CA VAL A 167 -17.61 19.47 -1.29
C VAL A 167 -18.14 18.78 -0.04
N MET A 168 -19.23 18.04 -0.19
CA MET A 168 -19.73 17.17 0.88
C MET A 168 -18.86 15.91 0.96
N ASP A 169 -17.85 15.94 1.82
CA ASP A 169 -17.00 14.78 2.11
C ASP A 169 -16.97 14.51 3.62
N GLN A 170 -17.45 13.33 4.02
CA GLN A 170 -17.49 12.90 5.42
C GLN A 170 -16.40 11.88 5.71
N MET A 171 -15.90 11.90 6.95
CA MET A 171 -14.97 10.88 7.42
C MET A 171 -15.63 9.49 7.31
N PRO A 172 -14.94 8.48 6.76
CA PRO A 172 -15.47 7.11 6.76
C PRO A 172 -15.77 6.66 8.20
N GLN A 173 -17.03 6.32 8.49
CA GLN A 173 -17.48 5.98 9.85
C GLN A 173 -16.84 4.68 10.39
N CYS A 174 -16.37 3.80 9.50
CA CYS A 174 -15.77 2.50 9.84
C CYS A 174 -14.30 2.39 9.44
N ALA A 175 -13.53 3.48 9.47
CA ALA A 175 -12.09 3.39 9.26
C ALA A 175 -11.42 2.54 10.37
N PRO A 176 -10.63 1.51 10.03
CA PRO A 176 -9.89 0.74 11.03
C PRO A 176 -8.95 1.65 11.84
N ARG A 177 -8.78 1.33 13.13
CA ARG A 177 -7.83 2.00 14.02
C ARG A 177 -6.43 1.43 13.87
#